data_AF-A0A2N1UPC7-F1
#
_entry.id   AF-A0A2N1UPC7-F1
#
_cell.length_a   1.000
_cell.length_b   1.000
_cell.length_c   1.000
_cell.angle_alpha   90.00
_cell.angle_beta   90.00
_cell.angle_gamma   90.00
#
_symmetry.space_group_name_H-M   'P 1'
#
loop_
_entity.id
_entity.type
_entity.pdbx_description
1 polymer ?
#
loop_
_entity_poly.entity_id
_entity_poly.type
_entity_poly.pdbx_seq_one_letter_code
_entity_poly.pdbx_strand_id
1 'polypeptide(L)'
;MIDNNQQKEKQAKWREIILNIIKEKSNFPKQIQKKEGIVENKKEIKKIKIKKPKTKRNIYKLVVFIFLAIIWFLISFGIGLYKYNWDSETIIKITRIIPYPAIIIKNKEINNYKLIKYSEFQENFKATKLFFQKQKQADSTFQILSDKILKENISEMMIEDYFIFETLKKNRVIIKKEEVDNKIQEIIKQVGSEQQFEKIVKNLYNWDLTQFKEKAIKQMISQEKIEKVIAPKKLREWLNEQLKTIKIYKFI
;
A
#
# COMPACT_ATOMS: atom_id res chain seq x y z
N MET A 1 24.46 -3.86 31.65
CA MET A 1 24.69 -2.41 31.55
C MET A 1 25.52 -2.17 30.31
N ILE A 2 24.93 -1.64 29.24
CA ILE A 2 25.59 -1.50 27.94
C ILE A 2 26.50 -0.26 27.99
N ASP A 3 27.76 -0.47 27.68
CA ASP A 3 28.87 0.46 27.86
C ASP A 3 28.67 1.77 27.08
N ASN A 4 28.54 2.87 27.83
CA ASN A 4 28.30 4.22 27.33
C ASN A 4 29.48 4.74 26.47
N ASN A 5 30.66 4.10 26.57
CA ASN A 5 31.81 4.40 25.71
C ASN A 5 31.62 3.94 24.27
N GLN A 6 30.99 2.78 24.02
CA GLN A 6 30.80 2.30 22.65
C GLN A 6 29.78 3.13 21.86
N GLN A 7 28.82 3.76 22.53
CA GLN A 7 27.90 4.69 21.88
C GLN A 7 28.57 6.02 21.54
N LYS A 8 29.45 6.54 22.40
CA LYS A 8 30.23 7.75 22.12
C LYS A 8 31.21 7.54 20.96
N GLU A 9 31.84 6.36 20.90
CA GLU A 9 32.78 6.02 19.82
C GLU A 9 32.06 5.87 18.47
N LYS A 10 30.87 5.25 18.45
CA LYS A 10 30.03 5.20 17.23
C LYS A 10 29.58 6.60 16.81
N GLN A 11 29.17 7.46 17.74
CA GLN A 11 28.75 8.83 17.40
C GLN A 11 29.91 9.71 16.88
N ALA A 12 31.13 9.51 17.38
CA ALA A 12 32.32 10.18 16.86
C ALA A 12 32.63 9.74 15.42
N LYS A 13 32.51 8.44 15.13
CA LYS A 13 32.75 7.89 13.78
C LYS A 13 31.73 8.39 12.74
N TRP A 14 30.47 8.59 13.14
CA TRP A 14 29.45 9.19 12.26
C TRP A 14 29.71 10.67 11.96
N ARG A 15 30.29 11.43 12.89
CA ARG A 15 30.64 12.84 12.67
C ARG A 15 31.79 13.01 11.68
N GLU A 16 32.82 12.16 11.77
CA GLU A 16 33.94 12.13 10.81
C GLU A 16 33.46 11.82 9.38
N ILE A 17 32.55 10.84 9.22
CA ILE A 17 31.99 10.49 7.92
C ILE A 17 31.19 11.66 7.31
N ILE A 18 30.37 12.34 8.12
CA ILE A 18 29.59 13.50 7.66
C ILE A 18 30.51 14.66 7.27
N LEU A 19 31.58 14.91 8.03
CA LEU A 19 32.53 15.98 7.73
C LEU A 19 33.32 15.70 6.44
N ASN A 20 33.70 14.46 6.16
CA ASN A 20 34.33 14.09 4.89
C ASN A 20 33.38 14.23 3.70
N ILE A 21 32.10 13.87 3.84
CA ILE A 21 31.08 14.05 2.79
C ILE A 21 30.84 15.54 2.49
N ILE A 22 30.90 16.40 3.50
CA ILE A 22 30.77 17.86 3.33
C ILE A 22 32.00 18.45 2.65
N LYS A 23 33.20 17.92 2.96
CA LYS A 23 34.48 18.34 2.36
C LYS A 23 34.63 17.89 0.91
N GLU A 24 33.95 16.81 0.52
CA GLU A 24 33.96 16.27 -0.85
C GLU A 24 32.91 16.95 -1.76
N LYS A 25 31.85 17.54 -1.19
CA LYS A 25 30.83 18.31 -1.94
C LYS A 25 31.22 19.74 -2.31
N SER A 26 32.39 20.24 -1.93
CA SER A 26 32.88 21.57 -2.32
C SER A 26 33.49 21.64 -3.72
N ASN A 27 33.50 20.54 -4.50
CA ASN A 27 34.05 20.48 -5.87
C ASN A 27 33.01 20.09 -6.94
N PHE A 28 31.79 20.65 -6.88
CA PHE A 28 30.89 20.65 -8.05
C PHE A 28 30.97 21.98 -8.82
N PRO A 29 31.17 21.95 -10.15
CA PRO A 29 31.37 23.16 -10.95
C PRO A 29 30.09 24.00 -11.02
N LYS A 30 30.18 25.23 -10.47
CA LYS A 30 29.24 26.31 -10.76
C LYS A 30 29.44 26.78 -12.21
N GLN A 31 28.61 26.30 -13.14
CA GLN A 31 28.40 27.01 -14.40
C GLN A 31 27.19 27.93 -14.29
N ILE A 32 27.44 29.13 -13.76
CA ILE A 32 26.69 30.34 -14.14
C ILE A 32 27.75 31.43 -14.32
N GLN A 33 28.31 31.54 -15.53
CA GLN A 33 29.08 32.72 -15.90
C GLN A 33 28.12 33.82 -16.31
N LYS A 34 27.90 34.77 -15.39
CA LYS A 34 27.53 36.15 -15.67
C LYS A 34 28.80 36.85 -16.19
N LYS A 35 28.82 37.27 -17.47
CA LYS A 35 29.82 38.21 -17.98
C LYS A 35 29.16 39.57 -18.16
N GLU A 36 29.49 40.49 -17.28
CA GLU A 36 29.44 41.92 -17.56
C GLU A 36 30.81 42.32 -18.11
N GLY A 37 30.81 42.91 -19.30
CA GLY A 37 31.96 43.48 -19.97
C GLY A 37 31.44 44.54 -20.93
N ILE A 38 31.52 45.78 -20.49
CA ILE A 38 31.17 46.98 -21.25
C ILE A 38 32.19 47.12 -22.40
N VAL A 39 31.72 47.04 -23.64
CA VAL A 39 32.39 47.68 -24.77
C VAL A 39 31.32 48.40 -25.59
N GLU A 40 31.49 49.71 -25.62
CA GLU A 40 30.69 50.69 -26.33
C GLU A 40 30.92 50.52 -27.84
N ASN A 41 29.88 50.16 -28.60
CA ASN A 41 29.86 50.37 -30.03
C ASN A 41 28.43 50.59 -30.54
N LYS A 42 28.08 51.87 -30.74
CA LYS A 42 26.86 52.31 -31.44
C LYS A 42 26.92 51.88 -32.90
N LYS A 43 26.25 50.77 -33.26
CA LYS A 43 25.76 50.56 -34.64
C LYS A 43 24.39 49.88 -34.64
N GLU A 44 23.40 50.67 -35.02
CA GLU A 44 22.09 50.35 -35.62
C GLU A 44 21.37 49.06 -35.18
N ILE A 45 20.48 49.23 -34.20
CA ILE A 45 19.42 48.25 -33.91
C ILE A 45 18.37 48.32 -35.03
N LYS A 46 18.52 47.48 -36.06
CA LYS A 46 17.38 47.09 -36.91
C LYS A 46 16.34 46.44 -36.01
N LYS A 47 15.15 47.05 -35.92
CA LYS A 47 13.99 46.53 -35.19
C LYS A 47 13.64 45.12 -35.65
N ILE A 48 14.18 44.10 -35.00
CA ILE A 48 13.70 42.73 -35.15
C ILE A 48 12.34 42.68 -34.48
N LYS A 49 11.28 42.73 -35.28
CA LYS A 49 9.91 42.45 -34.84
C LYS A 49 9.88 41.03 -34.29
N ILE A 50 9.96 40.87 -32.97
CA ILE A 50 9.69 39.59 -32.31
C ILE A 50 8.21 39.29 -32.54
N LYS A 51 7.91 38.50 -33.57
CA LYS A 51 6.56 37.99 -33.83
C LYS A 51 6.17 37.14 -32.63
N LYS A 52 5.20 37.61 -31.84
CA LYS A 52 4.57 36.83 -30.77
C LYS A 52 4.15 35.46 -31.35
N PRO A 53 4.57 34.33 -30.78
CA PRO A 53 4.26 33.03 -31.35
C PRO A 53 2.75 32.82 -31.32
N LYS A 54 2.13 32.82 -32.51
CA LYS A 54 0.75 32.40 -32.75
C LYS A 54 0.67 30.88 -32.65
N THR A 55 0.88 30.30 -31.47
CA THR A 55 0.86 28.83 -31.27
C THR A 55 0.02 28.38 -30.07
N LYS A 56 -0.92 29.20 -29.59
CA LYS A 56 -1.83 28.79 -28.51
C LYS A 56 -2.86 27.73 -28.92
N ARG A 57 -3.15 27.54 -30.22
CA ARG A 57 -4.21 26.64 -30.70
C ARG A 57 -3.79 25.17 -30.88
N ASN A 58 -2.48 24.90 -31.04
CA ASN A 58 -1.97 23.53 -31.24
C ASN A 58 -1.56 22.83 -29.94
N ILE A 59 -1.23 23.59 -28.89
CA ILE A 59 -0.90 23.02 -27.57
C ILE A 59 -2.13 22.32 -26.97
N TYR A 60 -3.33 22.89 -27.14
CA TYR A 60 -4.57 22.25 -26.69
C TYR A 60 -4.80 20.88 -27.34
N LYS A 61 -4.58 20.75 -28.66
CA LYS A 61 -4.70 19.46 -29.37
C LYS A 61 -3.71 18.42 -28.84
N LEU A 62 -2.47 18.83 -28.56
CA LEU A 62 -1.45 17.96 -27.99
C LEU A 62 -1.82 17.49 -26.57
N VAL A 63 -2.30 18.40 -25.71
CA VAL A 63 -2.75 18.08 -24.35
C VAL A 63 -3.92 17.10 -24.39
N VAL A 64 -4.92 17.35 -25.24
CA VAL A 64 -6.07 16.44 -25.42
C VAL A 64 -5.63 15.07 -25.92
N PHE A 65 -4.68 15.02 -26.88
CA PHE A 65 -4.14 13.76 -27.38
C PHE A 65 -3.40 12.97 -26.29
N ILE A 66 -2.55 13.62 -25.51
CA ILE A 66 -1.84 12.99 -24.39
C ILE A 66 -2.84 12.47 -23.35
N PHE A 67 -3.87 13.26 -23.03
CA PHE A 67 -4.92 12.85 -22.09
C PHE A 67 -5.69 11.61 -22.58
N LEU A 68 -6.08 11.58 -23.85
CA LEU A 68 -6.71 10.40 -24.48
C LEU A 68 -5.79 9.18 -24.46
N ALA A 69 -4.51 9.35 -24.76
CA ALA A 69 -3.52 8.27 -24.71
C ALA A 69 -3.38 7.70 -23.30
N ILE A 70 -3.38 8.55 -22.27
CA ILE A 70 -3.36 8.12 -20.86
C ILE A 70 -4.63 7.34 -20.51
N ILE A 71 -5.81 7.82 -20.90
CA ILE A 71 -7.08 7.09 -20.67
C ILE A 71 -7.04 5.72 -21.35
N TRP A 72 -6.61 5.67 -22.61
CA TRP A 72 -6.54 4.44 -23.37
C TRP A 72 -5.55 3.44 -22.75
N PHE A 73 -4.40 3.93 -22.26
CA PHE A 73 -3.46 3.13 -21.50
C PHE A 73 -4.08 2.57 -20.20
N LEU A 74 -4.80 3.39 -19.43
CA LEU A 74 -5.45 2.96 -18.19
C LEU A 74 -6.54 1.90 -18.43
N ILE A 75 -7.31 2.01 -19.51
CA ILE A 75 -8.33 1.04 -19.90
C ILE A 75 -7.66 -0.28 -20.30
N SER A 76 -6.66 -0.23 -21.19
CA SER A 76 -5.90 -1.41 -21.64
C SER A 76 -5.23 -2.12 -20.46
N PHE A 77 -4.64 -1.35 -19.53
CA PHE A 77 -4.05 -1.89 -18.31
C PHE A 77 -5.09 -2.54 -17.40
N GLY A 78 -6.27 -1.93 -17.23
CA GLY A 78 -7.38 -2.51 -16.49
C GLY A 78 -7.86 -3.85 -17.09
N ILE A 79 -7.95 -3.94 -18.42
CA ILE A 79 -8.27 -5.20 -19.10
C ILE A 79 -7.18 -6.24 -18.84
N GLY A 80 -5.90 -5.87 -18.90
CA GLY A 80 -4.78 -6.73 -18.53
C GLY A 80 -4.92 -7.31 -17.12
N LEU A 81 -5.24 -6.47 -16.14
CA LEU A 81 -5.40 -6.87 -14.73
C LEU A 81 -6.53 -7.88 -14.53
N TYR A 82 -7.73 -7.59 -15.05
CA TYR A 82 -8.93 -8.38 -14.74
C TYR A 82 -9.14 -9.56 -15.68
N LYS A 83 -8.84 -9.41 -16.98
CA LYS A 83 -9.07 -10.45 -17.98
C LYS A 83 -7.88 -11.40 -18.12
N TYR A 84 -6.67 -10.85 -18.09
CA TYR A 84 -5.44 -11.61 -18.32
C TYR A 84 -4.69 -11.97 -17.04
N ASN A 85 -5.25 -11.67 -15.86
CA ASN A 85 -4.66 -11.95 -14.55
C ASN A 85 -3.20 -11.46 -14.44
N TRP A 86 -2.94 -10.23 -14.90
CA TRP A 86 -1.63 -9.60 -14.75
C TRP A 86 -1.31 -9.38 -13.26
N ASP A 87 -0.62 -10.32 -12.63
CA ASP A 87 -0.40 -10.38 -11.17
C ASP A 87 1.09 -10.37 -10.77
N SER A 88 1.99 -10.02 -11.71
CA SER A 88 3.43 -9.93 -11.43
C SER A 88 3.76 -8.86 -10.38
N GLU A 89 4.89 -8.99 -9.68
CA GLU A 89 5.28 -8.04 -8.63
C GLU A 89 5.38 -6.59 -9.13
N THR A 90 5.86 -6.39 -10.36
CA THR A 90 5.93 -5.07 -11.00
C THR A 90 4.54 -4.48 -11.19
N ILE A 91 3.58 -5.30 -11.63
CA ILE A 91 2.20 -4.88 -11.85
C ILE A 91 1.52 -4.51 -10.52
N ILE A 92 1.79 -5.28 -9.45
CA ILE A 92 1.30 -4.95 -8.11
C ILE A 92 1.88 -3.61 -7.62
N LYS A 93 3.17 -3.33 -7.86
CA LYS A 93 3.76 -2.03 -7.51
C LYS A 93 3.11 -0.88 -8.27
N ILE A 94 2.80 -1.04 -9.55
CA ILE A 94 2.10 -0.03 -10.36
C ILE A 94 0.68 0.21 -9.81
N THR A 95 -0.05 -0.85 -9.45
CA THR A 95 -1.41 -0.74 -8.89
C THR A 95 -1.46 -0.15 -7.48
N ARG A 96 -0.33 -0.05 -6.77
CA ARG A 96 -0.23 0.75 -5.53
C ARG A 96 -0.26 2.26 -5.81
N ILE A 97 0.30 2.69 -6.96
CA ILE A 97 0.31 4.10 -7.39
C ILE A 97 -1.03 4.46 -8.02
N ILE A 98 -1.53 3.60 -8.91
CA ILE A 98 -2.81 3.77 -9.60
C ILE A 98 -3.82 2.81 -8.96
N PRO A 99 -4.68 3.28 -8.04
CA PRO A 99 -5.52 2.41 -7.22
C PRO A 99 -6.69 1.85 -8.05
N TYR A 100 -6.46 0.72 -8.70
CA TYR A 100 -7.52 -0.04 -9.37
C TYR A 100 -8.43 -0.72 -8.33
N PRO A 101 -9.76 -0.67 -8.48
CA PRO A 101 -10.70 -1.29 -7.54
C PRO A 101 -10.77 -2.81 -7.73
N ALA A 102 -10.50 -3.59 -6.68
CA ALA A 102 -10.87 -5.01 -6.67
C ALA A 102 -12.32 -5.20 -6.23
N ILE A 103 -12.74 -4.48 -5.20
CA ILE A 103 -14.10 -4.56 -4.65
C ILE A 103 -14.57 -3.14 -4.31
N ILE A 104 -15.79 -2.81 -4.73
CA ILE A 104 -16.49 -1.59 -4.32
C ILE A 104 -17.67 -1.98 -3.46
N ILE A 105 -17.69 -1.47 -2.23
CA ILE A 105 -18.76 -1.69 -1.26
C ILE A 105 -19.55 -0.38 -1.17
N LYS A 106 -20.80 -0.37 -1.62
CA LYS A 106 -21.69 0.79 -1.53
C LYS A 106 -22.73 0.57 -0.45
N ASN A 107 -22.67 1.39 0.60
CA ASN A 107 -23.66 1.38 1.67
C ASN A 107 -24.79 2.36 1.35
N LYS A 108 -26.04 1.86 1.29
CA LYS A 108 -27.23 2.67 0.97
C LYS A 108 -27.61 3.62 2.10
N GLU A 109 -27.44 3.21 3.35
CA GLU A 109 -27.88 3.97 4.53
C GLU A 109 -27.01 5.20 4.77
N ILE A 110 -25.71 5.10 4.50
CA ILE A 110 -24.71 6.13 4.86
C ILE A 110 -24.27 6.93 3.63
N ASN A 111 -24.81 6.61 2.44
CA ASN A 111 -24.39 7.15 1.15
C ASN A 111 -22.85 7.19 0.98
N ASN A 112 -22.17 6.20 1.54
CA ASN A 112 -20.72 6.09 1.53
C ASN A 112 -20.28 4.87 0.72
N TYR A 113 -19.09 4.96 0.13
CA TYR A 113 -18.47 3.86 -0.59
C TYR A 113 -17.09 3.55 -0.02
N LYS A 114 -16.77 2.26 0.05
CA LYS A 114 -15.42 1.79 0.33
C LYS A 114 -14.86 1.12 -0.91
N LEU A 115 -13.65 1.52 -1.27
CA LEU A 115 -12.87 0.88 -2.32
C LEU A 115 -11.79 0.01 -1.67
N ILE A 116 -11.83 -1.28 -1.96
CA ILE A 116 -10.73 -2.21 -1.70
C ILE A 116 -9.87 -2.26 -2.95
N LYS A 117 -8.58 -1.93 -2.79
CA LYS A 117 -7.64 -1.83 -3.91
C LYS A 117 -7.23 -3.21 -4.41
N TYR A 118 -7.01 -3.32 -5.71
CA TYR A 118 -6.48 -4.54 -6.34
C TYR A 118 -5.14 -4.97 -5.74
N SER A 119 -4.25 -4.02 -5.46
CA SER A 119 -2.97 -4.31 -4.82
C SER A 119 -3.13 -4.96 -3.44
N GLU A 120 -4.08 -4.48 -2.64
CA GLU A 120 -4.36 -5.01 -1.30
C GLU A 120 -4.94 -6.42 -1.37
N PHE A 121 -5.90 -6.64 -2.28
CA PHE A 121 -6.44 -7.95 -2.56
C PHE A 121 -5.36 -8.95 -2.99
N GLN A 122 -4.51 -8.57 -3.95
CA GLN A 122 -3.43 -9.43 -4.44
C GLN A 122 -2.39 -9.76 -3.36
N GLU A 123 -2.06 -8.80 -2.49
CA GLU A 123 -1.17 -9.06 -1.36
C GLU A 123 -1.74 -10.09 -0.40
N ASN A 124 -3.04 -10.01 -0.08
CA ASN A 124 -3.71 -10.98 0.78
C ASN A 124 -3.82 -12.33 0.07
N PHE A 125 -4.18 -12.35 -1.21
CA PHE A 125 -4.21 -13.57 -2.04
C PHE A 125 -2.87 -14.30 -2.05
N LYS A 126 -1.78 -13.59 -2.31
CA LYS A 126 -0.43 -14.17 -2.33
C LYS A 126 -0.02 -14.70 -0.96
N ALA A 127 -0.29 -13.96 0.12
CA ALA A 127 0.04 -14.39 1.47
C ALA A 127 -0.73 -15.65 1.88
N THR A 128 -2.04 -15.68 1.65
CA THR A 128 -2.87 -16.85 1.98
C THR A 128 -2.53 -18.06 1.10
N LYS A 129 -2.25 -17.84 -0.19
CA LYS A 129 -1.80 -18.91 -1.10
C LYS A 129 -0.47 -19.50 -0.65
N LEU A 130 0.49 -18.65 -0.25
CA LEU A 130 1.78 -19.10 0.27
C LEU A 130 1.60 -19.91 1.56
N PHE A 131 0.76 -19.43 2.48
CA PHE A 131 0.44 -20.15 3.72
C PHE A 131 -0.08 -21.57 3.43
N PHE A 132 -1.07 -21.71 2.55
CA PHE A 132 -1.61 -23.03 2.18
C PHE A 132 -0.60 -23.92 1.45
N GLN A 133 0.27 -23.33 0.63
CA GLN A 133 1.37 -24.08 0.01
C GLN A 133 2.35 -24.62 1.06
N LYS A 134 2.71 -23.81 2.05
CA LYS A 134 3.57 -24.23 3.17
C LYS A 134 2.89 -25.30 4.03
N GLN A 135 1.58 -25.19 4.24
CA GLN A 135 0.81 -26.19 4.97
C GLN A 135 0.79 -27.54 4.24
N LYS A 136 0.59 -27.54 2.92
CA LYS A 136 0.68 -28.75 2.08
C LYS A 136 2.08 -29.38 2.08
N GLN A 137 3.14 -28.57 2.19
CA GLN A 137 4.51 -29.08 2.31
C GLN A 137 4.75 -29.76 3.66
N ALA A 138 4.12 -29.27 4.73
CA ALA A 138 4.22 -29.86 6.06
C ALA A 138 3.32 -31.09 6.24
N ASP A 139 2.14 -31.08 5.59
CA ASP A 139 1.15 -32.16 5.64
C ASP A 139 0.63 -32.43 4.22
N SER A 140 1.03 -33.58 3.66
CA SER A 140 0.66 -33.99 2.30
C SER A 140 -0.83 -34.29 2.14
N THR A 141 -1.57 -34.50 3.23
CA THR A 141 -3.02 -34.72 3.21
C THR A 141 -3.81 -33.41 3.07
N PHE A 142 -3.14 -32.27 3.27
CA PHE A 142 -3.75 -30.96 3.17
C PHE A 142 -4.14 -30.61 1.73
N GLN A 143 -5.43 -30.31 1.52
CA GLN A 143 -5.96 -29.94 0.22
C GLN A 143 -5.89 -28.42 0.01
N ILE A 144 -5.20 -28.00 -1.05
CA ILE A 144 -5.16 -26.60 -1.46
C ILE A 144 -6.46 -26.25 -2.21
N LEU A 145 -7.14 -25.21 -1.75
CA LEU A 145 -8.30 -24.64 -2.43
C LEU A 145 -7.91 -24.15 -3.82
N SER A 146 -8.81 -24.27 -4.80
CA SER A 146 -8.58 -23.68 -6.12
C SER A 146 -8.42 -22.15 -6.02
N ASP A 147 -7.64 -21.56 -6.91
CA ASP A 147 -7.41 -20.10 -6.94
C ASP A 147 -8.72 -19.32 -6.97
N LYS A 148 -9.75 -19.83 -7.67
CA LYS A 148 -11.08 -19.22 -7.71
C LYS A 148 -11.75 -19.19 -6.33
N ILE A 149 -11.78 -20.31 -5.63
CA ILE A 149 -12.39 -20.41 -4.30
C ILE A 149 -11.60 -19.55 -3.31
N LEU A 150 -10.27 -19.59 -3.40
CA LEU A 150 -9.41 -18.81 -2.52
C LEU A 150 -9.61 -17.30 -2.72
N LYS A 151 -9.71 -16.83 -3.97
CA LYS A 151 -10.04 -15.43 -4.29
C LYS A 151 -11.40 -15.03 -3.71
N GLU A 152 -12.40 -15.90 -3.80
CA GLU A 152 -13.73 -15.62 -3.26
C GLU A 152 -13.71 -15.49 -1.74
N ASN A 153 -13.10 -16.46 -1.04
CA ASN A 153 -12.97 -16.42 0.42
C ASN A 153 -12.24 -15.17 0.91
N ILE A 154 -11.18 -14.74 0.21
CA ILE A 154 -10.44 -13.53 0.58
C ILE A 154 -11.28 -12.28 0.31
N SER A 155 -12.05 -12.28 -0.77
CA SER A 155 -12.98 -11.17 -1.06
C SER A 155 -14.01 -11.03 0.04
N GLU A 156 -14.62 -12.14 0.44
CA GLU A 156 -15.59 -12.20 1.54
C GLU A 156 -14.96 -11.73 2.85
N MET A 157 -13.80 -12.27 3.23
CA MET A 157 -13.07 -11.86 4.42
C MET A 157 -12.79 -10.34 4.44
N MET A 158 -12.32 -9.75 3.33
CA MET A 158 -12.05 -8.32 3.27
C MET A 158 -13.33 -7.46 3.35
N ILE A 159 -14.46 -7.97 2.86
CA ILE A 159 -15.77 -7.32 3.00
C ILE A 159 -16.24 -7.41 4.46
N GLU A 160 -16.13 -8.58 5.09
CA GLU A 160 -16.47 -8.80 6.50
C GLU A 160 -15.65 -7.87 7.40
N ASP A 161 -14.33 -7.80 7.18
CA ASP A 161 -13.43 -6.93 7.91
C ASP A 161 -13.86 -5.47 7.82
N TYR A 162 -14.22 -5.01 6.62
CA TYR A 162 -14.74 -3.65 6.44
C TYR A 162 -15.95 -3.37 7.34
N PHE A 163 -16.91 -4.29 7.42
CA PHE A 163 -18.09 -4.13 8.27
C PHE A 163 -17.75 -4.13 9.75
N ILE A 164 -16.85 -5.03 10.16
CA ILE A 164 -16.36 -5.09 11.53
C ILE A 164 -15.73 -3.75 11.91
N PHE A 165 -14.78 -3.26 11.11
CA PHE A 165 -14.08 -2.00 11.38
C PHE A 165 -15.02 -0.79 11.39
N GLU A 166 -15.94 -0.68 10.43
CA GLU A 166 -16.91 0.41 10.41
C GLU A 166 -17.84 0.36 11.63
N THR A 167 -18.25 -0.83 12.07
CA THR A 167 -19.13 -0.96 13.23
C THR A 167 -18.42 -0.65 14.53
N LEU A 168 -17.18 -1.12 14.71
CA LEU A 168 -16.34 -0.73 15.84
C LEU A 168 -16.15 0.79 15.89
N LYS A 169 -15.86 1.41 14.73
CA LYS A 169 -15.71 2.86 14.61
C LYS A 169 -16.99 3.62 15.00
N LYS A 170 -18.16 3.18 14.51
CA LYS A 170 -19.46 3.76 14.88
C LYS A 170 -19.73 3.69 16.38
N ASN A 171 -19.36 2.56 17.01
CA ASN A 171 -19.49 2.34 18.44
C ASN A 171 -18.32 2.93 19.26
N ARG A 172 -17.44 3.72 18.63
CA ARG A 172 -16.26 4.36 19.26
C ARG A 172 -15.34 3.36 19.98
N VAL A 173 -15.33 2.11 19.51
CA VAL A 173 -14.43 1.07 19.99
C VAL A 173 -13.11 1.21 19.26
N ILE A 174 -12.08 1.63 20.00
CA ILE A 174 -10.73 1.83 19.47
C ILE A 174 -9.89 0.59 19.77
N ILE A 175 -9.13 0.14 18.77
CA ILE A 175 -8.09 -0.87 18.94
C ILE A 175 -6.82 -0.13 19.29
N LYS A 176 -6.37 -0.32 20.53
CA LYS A 176 -5.19 0.39 21.03
C LYS A 176 -3.93 -0.28 20.51
N LYS A 177 -2.88 0.51 20.27
CA LYS A 177 -1.60 -0.04 19.80
C LYS A 177 -1.03 -1.03 20.83
N GLU A 178 -1.20 -0.73 22.11
CA GLU A 178 -0.75 -1.58 23.22
C GLU A 178 -1.45 -2.95 23.20
N GLU A 179 -2.71 -3.04 22.79
CA GLU A 179 -3.41 -4.33 22.67
C GLU A 179 -2.79 -5.20 21.57
N VAL A 180 -2.47 -4.60 20.43
CA VAL A 180 -1.80 -5.28 19.31
C VAL A 180 -0.40 -5.74 19.72
N ASP A 181 0.36 -4.85 20.36
CA ASP A 181 1.72 -5.16 20.82
C ASP A 181 1.70 -6.24 21.90
N ASN A 182 0.78 -6.19 22.87
CA ASN A 182 0.63 -7.21 23.91
C ASN A 182 0.28 -8.59 23.32
N LYS A 183 -0.68 -8.66 22.39
CA LYS A 183 -1.06 -9.92 21.74
C LYS A 183 0.11 -10.54 20.99
N ILE A 184 0.95 -9.72 20.35
CA ILE A 184 2.17 -10.21 19.70
C ILE A 184 3.19 -10.69 20.70
N GLN A 185 3.38 -9.97 21.81
CA GLN A 185 4.30 -10.42 22.86
C GLN A 185 3.86 -11.77 23.46
N GLU A 186 2.56 -12.02 23.57
CA GLU A 186 2.04 -13.34 23.97
C GLU A 186 2.42 -14.44 22.96
N ILE A 187 2.24 -14.19 21.67
CA ILE A 187 2.61 -15.15 20.61
C ILE A 187 4.13 -15.35 20.56
N ILE A 188 4.92 -14.28 20.69
CA ILE A 188 6.38 -14.35 20.73
C ILE A 188 6.86 -15.20 21.90
N LYS A 189 6.23 -15.07 23.09
CA LYS A 189 6.55 -15.89 24.26
C LYS A 189 6.29 -17.39 24.00
N GLN A 190 5.27 -17.73 23.21
CA GLN A 190 4.99 -19.12 22.84
C GLN A 190 6.01 -19.68 21.83
N VAL A 191 6.49 -18.83 20.93
CA VAL A 191 7.46 -19.21 19.88
C VAL A 191 8.91 -19.21 20.40
N GLY A 192 9.22 -18.41 21.43
CA GLY A 192 10.49 -18.36 22.14
C GLY A 192 11.28 -17.07 21.94
N SER A 193 11.29 -16.49 20.74
CA SER A 193 11.97 -15.21 20.48
C SER A 193 11.35 -14.41 19.32
N GLU A 194 11.53 -13.08 19.37
CA GLU A 194 11.02 -12.17 18.32
C GLU A 194 11.64 -12.46 16.95
N GLN A 195 12.94 -12.77 16.91
CA GLN A 195 13.64 -13.09 15.67
C GLN A 195 13.14 -14.39 15.02
N GLN A 196 12.83 -15.41 15.82
CA GLN A 196 12.23 -16.64 15.31
C GLN A 196 10.81 -16.38 14.81
N PHE A 197 10.03 -15.59 15.56
CA PHE A 197 8.69 -15.23 15.15
C PHE A 197 8.66 -14.47 13.83
N GLU A 198 9.54 -13.47 13.66
CA GLU A 198 9.67 -12.72 12.41
C GLU A 198 10.02 -13.64 11.22
N LYS A 199 10.94 -14.59 11.41
CA LYS A 199 11.28 -15.59 10.40
C LYS A 199 10.09 -16.47 10.02
N ILE A 200 9.30 -16.91 10.99
CA ILE A 200 8.09 -17.71 10.76
C ILE A 200 7.08 -16.90 9.96
N VAL A 201 6.78 -15.67 10.38
CA VAL A 201 5.86 -14.77 9.68
C VAL A 201 6.31 -14.54 8.24
N LYS A 202 7.61 -14.26 8.05
CA LYS A 202 8.18 -14.03 6.72
C LYS A 202 8.12 -15.29 5.84
N ASN A 203 8.38 -16.47 6.39
CA ASN A 203 8.35 -17.72 5.62
C ASN A 203 6.92 -18.14 5.25
N LEU A 204 5.95 -17.95 6.15
CA LEU A 204 4.57 -18.40 5.95
C LEU A 204 3.74 -17.43 5.10
N TYR A 205 3.93 -16.13 5.28
CA TYR A 205 3.06 -15.09 4.68
C TYR A 205 3.82 -14.14 3.74
N ASN A 206 5.15 -14.20 3.73
CA ASN A 206 6.03 -13.20 3.07
C ASN A 206 5.83 -11.77 3.60
N TRP A 207 5.26 -11.63 4.80
CA TRP A 207 5.05 -10.35 5.47
C TRP A 207 6.20 -10.02 6.41
N ASP A 208 6.40 -8.72 6.66
CA ASP A 208 7.14 -8.26 7.82
C ASP A 208 6.24 -8.21 9.07
N LEU A 209 6.85 -7.98 10.24
CA LEU A 209 6.13 -7.94 11.51
C LEU A 209 5.08 -6.81 11.57
N THR A 210 5.32 -5.69 10.87
CA THR A 210 4.39 -4.55 10.82
C THR A 210 3.14 -4.90 10.00
N GLN A 211 3.33 -5.57 8.87
CA GLN A 211 2.25 -6.07 8.04
C GLN A 211 1.43 -7.11 8.80
N PHE A 212 2.09 -8.03 9.53
CA PHE A 212 1.40 -9.02 10.34
C PHE A 212 0.59 -8.41 11.50
N LYS A 213 1.13 -7.37 12.15
CA LYS A 213 0.42 -6.55 13.14
C LYS A 213 -0.89 -6.00 12.58
N GLU A 214 -0.81 -5.31 11.45
CA GLU A 214 -1.96 -4.61 10.88
C GLU A 214 -2.97 -5.55 10.20
N LYS A 215 -2.50 -6.60 9.52
CA LYS A 215 -3.36 -7.47 8.71
C LYS A 215 -3.92 -8.67 9.47
N ALA A 216 -3.18 -9.26 10.39
CA ALA A 216 -3.62 -10.46 11.11
C ALA A 216 -4.05 -10.15 12.54
N ILE A 217 -3.16 -9.53 13.33
CA ILE A 217 -3.41 -9.35 14.77
C ILE A 217 -4.51 -8.33 15.03
N LYS A 218 -4.47 -7.20 14.34
CA LYS A 218 -5.52 -6.19 14.45
C LYS A 218 -6.87 -6.73 13.97
N GLN A 219 -6.89 -7.54 12.92
CA GLN A 219 -8.12 -8.19 12.43
C GLN A 219 -8.69 -9.13 13.49
N MET A 220 -7.85 -10.00 14.08
CA MET A 220 -8.26 -10.90 15.16
C MET A 220 -8.82 -10.14 16.37
N ILE A 221 -8.14 -9.09 16.83
CA ILE A 221 -8.65 -8.25 17.94
C ILE A 221 -9.96 -7.57 17.55
N SER A 222 -10.12 -7.17 16.30
CA SER A 222 -11.37 -6.57 15.81
C SER A 222 -12.54 -7.55 15.91
N GLN A 223 -12.31 -8.81 15.53
CA GLN A 223 -13.29 -9.89 15.65
C GLN A 223 -13.65 -10.15 17.12
N GLU A 224 -12.67 -10.23 18.02
CA GLU A 224 -12.91 -10.38 19.47
C GLU A 224 -13.71 -9.20 20.05
N LYS A 225 -13.46 -7.98 19.58
CA LYS A 225 -14.15 -6.78 20.08
C LYS A 225 -15.57 -6.64 19.54
N ILE A 226 -15.81 -6.99 18.27
CA ILE A 226 -17.14 -6.81 17.68
C ILE A 226 -18.16 -7.76 18.32
N GLU A 227 -17.75 -8.96 18.72
CA GLU A 227 -18.60 -9.91 19.45
C GLU A 227 -19.16 -9.30 20.75
N LYS A 228 -18.36 -8.48 21.44
CA LYS A 228 -18.81 -7.76 22.65
C LYS A 228 -19.78 -6.62 22.36
N VAL A 229 -19.77 -6.09 21.14
CA VAL A 229 -20.60 -4.96 20.72
C VAL A 229 -21.97 -5.42 20.20
N ILE A 230 -22.02 -6.54 19.48
CA ILE A 230 -23.24 -7.01 18.80
C ILE A 230 -24.18 -7.85 19.68
N ALA A 231 -23.83 -8.10 20.96
CA ALA A 231 -24.61 -8.88 21.93
C ALA A 231 -24.99 -10.29 21.37
N PRO A 232 -25.92 -11.11 21.92
CA PRO A 232 -25.94 -12.57 21.67
C PRO A 232 -26.29 -13.00 20.24
N LYS A 233 -26.43 -12.09 19.27
CA LYS A 233 -26.46 -12.46 17.84
C LYS A 233 -25.11 -13.08 17.48
N LYS A 234 -25.14 -14.28 16.91
CA LYS A 234 -23.93 -14.89 16.35
C LYS A 234 -23.37 -13.96 15.28
N LEU A 235 -22.05 -13.71 15.31
CA LEU A 235 -21.36 -12.80 14.36
C LEU A 235 -21.76 -13.05 12.90
N ARG A 236 -21.90 -14.32 12.51
CA ARG A 236 -22.32 -14.73 11.15
C ARG A 236 -23.72 -14.26 10.78
N GLU A 237 -24.67 -14.34 11.70
CA GLU A 237 -26.05 -13.89 11.45
C GLU A 237 -26.08 -12.36 11.26
N TRP A 238 -25.36 -11.64 12.12
CA TRP A 238 -25.23 -10.19 12.01
C TRP A 238 -24.56 -9.77 10.70
N LEU A 239 -23.46 -10.41 10.29
CA LEU A 239 -22.79 -10.15 9.01
C LEU A 239 -23.75 -10.38 7.82
N ASN A 240 -24.50 -11.48 7.84
CA ASN A 240 -25.48 -11.78 6.80
C ASN A 240 -26.59 -10.72 6.70
N GLU A 241 -27.01 -10.13 7.82
CA GLU A 241 -27.93 -8.99 7.82
C GLU A 241 -27.30 -7.74 7.19
N GLN A 242 -26.06 -7.42 7.56
CA GLN A 242 -25.35 -6.26 7.00
C GLN A 242 -25.11 -6.39 5.49
N LEU A 243 -24.83 -7.61 5.00
CA LEU A 243 -24.61 -7.86 3.58
C LEU A 243 -25.88 -7.61 2.73
N LYS A 244 -27.08 -7.73 3.31
CA LYS A 244 -28.35 -7.48 2.60
C LYS A 244 -28.62 -6.00 2.34
N THR A 245 -28.04 -5.09 3.12
CA THR A 245 -28.34 -3.64 3.01
C THR A 245 -27.46 -2.93 1.97
N ILE A 246 -26.46 -3.62 1.42
CA ILE A 246 -25.43 -3.01 0.57
C ILE A 246 -25.42 -3.55 -0.86
N LYS A 247 -24.72 -2.84 -1.74
CA LYS A 247 -24.35 -3.34 -3.08
C LYS A 247 -22.84 -3.58 -3.13
N ILE A 248 -22.44 -4.78 -3.55
CA ILE A 248 -21.05 -5.20 -3.68
C ILE A 248 -20.76 -5.36 -5.18
N TYR A 249 -19.71 -4.71 -5.66
CA TYR A 249 -19.20 -4.89 -7.02
C TYR A 249 -17.80 -5.50 -6.93
N LYS A 250 -17.65 -6.75 -7.36
CA LYS A 250 -16.37 -7.47 -7.44
C LYS A 250 -15.85 -7.40 -8.88
N PHE A 251 -14.56 -7.12 -9.04
CA PHE A 251 -13.89 -7.01 -10.35
C PHE A 251 -12.85 -8.11 -10.59
N ILE A 252 -12.74 -9.07 -9.68
CA ILE A 252 -11.67 -10.07 -9.56
C ILE A 252 -12.18 -11.51 -9.71
#